data_AF-A0A166GGB5-F1
#
_entry.id   AF-A0A166GGB5-F1
#
_cell.length_a   1.000
_cell.length_b   1.000
_cell.length_c   1.000
_cell.angle_alpha   90.00
_cell.angle_beta   90.00
_cell.angle_gamma   90.00
#
_symmetry.space_group_name_H-M   'P 1'
#
loop_
_entity.id
_entity.type
_entity.pdbx_description
1 polymer ?
#
loop_
_entity_poly.entity_id
_entity_poly.type
_entity_poly.pdbx_seq_one_letter_code
_entity_poly.pdbx_strand_id
1 'polypeptide(L)'
;MDTDATDSFQNATPAKRKQLVTTRAPATSKLKMTVREQRAADDMFNQIFSSMSDAIPSPSEEAQPSRTGLSALMGALSRSRRVARPGEDPELEMELDKMNEAIDNALSDHELLQWAEREVFAQSFQLATAADALMNGSARDANEAPLQAATYPHAIAKLMRTFRDKYRDPHLALAVFSHARSLSTYSYVMGCTTGPYNELLQTRWECFRDLRGVYEAIQEMATNKVRRDDRTRALWENIRREVGSSATPNDGLFDILGRIDQMVGKDPPRKERFIRGEPVEKRFGREKRISRHKRYGDDRNAWRNPGVLESREQEGLGFGEWERPLPAEESA
;
A
#
# COMPACT_ATOMS: atom_id res chain seq x y z
N MET A 1 27.32 66.09 57.24
CA MET A 1 28.26 64.97 57.43
C MET A 1 27.88 63.90 56.40
N ASP A 2 27.91 64.24 55.12
CA ASP A 2 29.11 64.41 54.25
C ASP A 2 29.75 63.04 53.97
N THR A 3 29.41 62.44 52.84
CA THR A 3 30.18 62.41 51.56
C THR A 3 31.42 61.52 51.64
N ASP A 4 31.37 60.37 50.98
CA ASP A 4 32.41 59.87 50.06
C ASP A 4 32.32 58.35 49.90
N ALA A 5 31.99 57.92 48.69
CA ALA A 5 32.64 56.81 47.98
C ALA A 5 31.95 56.63 46.62
N THR A 6 32.25 57.56 45.72
CA THR A 6 32.19 57.33 44.29
C THR A 6 33.27 56.33 43.87
N ASP A 7 33.01 55.72 42.72
CA ASP A 7 34.00 55.34 41.72
C ASP A 7 34.50 53.88 41.72
N SER A 8 33.88 53.08 40.85
CA SER A 8 34.55 52.05 40.02
C SER A 8 33.54 51.42 39.05
N PHE A 9 33.08 52.22 38.09
CA PHE A 9 32.64 51.72 36.78
C PHE A 9 33.83 51.90 35.84
N GLN A 10 34.46 50.82 35.40
CA GLN A 10 35.00 50.68 34.04
C GLN A 10 35.63 49.31 33.80
N ASN A 11 35.31 48.77 32.62
CA ASN A 11 36.05 47.74 31.88
C ASN A 11 35.74 46.26 32.19
N ALA A 12 34.48 45.86 31.94
CA ALA A 12 34.19 44.49 31.50
C ALA A 12 34.03 44.49 29.96
N THR A 13 35.09 44.09 29.29
CA THR A 13 35.16 43.78 27.85
C THR A 13 34.08 42.77 27.43
N PRO A 14 33.47 42.93 26.24
CA PRO A 14 32.46 41.99 25.74
C PRO A 14 33.12 40.67 25.34
N ALA A 15 32.83 39.61 26.10
CA ALA A 15 33.18 38.25 25.73
C ALA A 15 32.49 37.90 24.40
N LYS A 16 33.31 37.61 23.39
CA LYS A 16 32.90 37.21 22.04
C LYS A 16 31.95 36.00 22.10
N ARG A 17 30.67 36.28 21.90
CA ARG A 17 29.60 35.33 21.60
C ARG A 17 30.01 34.53 20.36
N LYS A 18 30.43 33.28 20.55
CA LYS A 18 30.64 32.32 19.45
C LYS A 18 29.28 32.12 18.77
N GLN A 19 29.14 32.68 17.57
CA GLN A 19 28.00 32.45 16.71
C GLN A 19 27.99 30.96 16.35
N LEU A 20 26.91 30.28 16.72
CA LEU A 20 26.56 28.97 16.19
C LEU A 20 26.40 29.15 14.67
N VAL A 21 27.31 28.57 13.90
CA VAL A 21 27.14 28.39 12.47
C VAL A 21 26.00 27.40 12.28
N THR A 22 24.89 27.91 11.77
CA THR A 22 23.73 27.14 11.36
C THR A 22 24.10 26.36 10.09
N THR A 23 24.35 25.06 10.25
CA THR A 23 24.45 24.14 9.10
C THR A 23 23.06 23.94 8.53
N ARG A 24 22.86 24.63 7.40
CA ARG A 24 21.73 24.57 6.48
C ARG A 24 21.35 23.13 6.13
N ALA A 25 20.06 22.83 6.18
CA ALA A 25 19.46 21.55 5.77
C ALA A 25 19.86 21.14 4.33
N PRO A 26 19.98 19.83 4.04
CA PRO A 26 20.24 19.37 2.68
C PRO A 26 19.04 19.70 1.79
N ALA A 27 19.27 20.59 0.83
CA ALA A 27 18.38 20.79 -0.30
C ALA A 27 18.19 19.45 -1.03
N THR A 28 16.98 19.19 -1.51
CA THR A 28 16.65 18.06 -2.38
C THR A 28 17.64 18.01 -3.53
N SER A 29 18.60 17.10 -3.43
CA SER A 29 19.48 16.78 -4.53
C SER A 29 18.58 16.21 -5.62
N LYS A 30 18.33 17.01 -6.65
CA LYS A 30 18.15 16.45 -7.98
C LYS A 30 19.34 15.50 -8.14
N LEU A 31 19.10 14.20 -8.05
CA LEU A 31 20.10 13.18 -8.31
C LEU A 31 20.55 13.43 -9.75
N LYS A 32 21.60 14.23 -9.91
CA LYS A 32 22.36 14.29 -11.14
C LYS A 32 23.03 12.94 -11.16
N MET A 33 22.44 12.02 -11.91
CA MET A 33 23.00 10.71 -12.16
C MET A 33 24.50 10.87 -12.40
N THR A 34 25.29 10.05 -11.71
CA THR A 34 26.73 10.07 -11.93
C THR A 34 27.00 9.72 -13.39
N VAL A 35 28.06 10.27 -14.00
CA VAL A 35 28.38 10.00 -15.42
C VAL A 35 28.50 8.50 -15.71
N ARG A 36 28.81 7.69 -14.67
CA ARG A 36 28.79 6.23 -14.73
C ARG A 36 27.38 5.65 -14.77
N GLU A 37 26.45 6.15 -13.97
CA GLU A 37 25.03 5.77 -14.04
C GLU A 37 24.38 6.21 -15.36
N GLN A 38 24.74 7.38 -15.89
CA GLN A 38 24.26 7.83 -17.21
C GLN A 38 24.76 6.91 -18.32
N ARG A 39 26.04 6.55 -18.30
CA ARG A 39 26.59 5.59 -19.28
C ARG A 39 26.00 4.19 -19.12
N ALA A 40 25.77 3.73 -17.89
CA ALA A 40 25.14 2.43 -17.65
C ALA A 40 23.68 2.43 -18.15
N ALA A 41 22.94 3.51 -17.92
CA ALA A 41 21.58 3.66 -18.46
C ALA A 41 21.60 3.74 -20.00
N ASP A 42 22.49 4.53 -20.59
CA ASP A 42 22.62 4.67 -22.04
C ASP A 42 23.06 3.35 -22.70
N ASP A 43 23.97 2.59 -22.11
CA ASP A 43 24.36 1.25 -22.60
C ASP A 43 23.21 0.25 -22.48
N MET A 44 22.46 0.27 -21.37
CA MET A 44 21.25 -0.56 -21.22
C MET A 44 20.18 -0.20 -22.26
N PHE A 45 19.94 1.09 -22.52
CA PHE A 45 18.99 1.54 -23.53
C PHE A 45 19.45 1.21 -24.95
N ASN A 46 20.73 1.41 -25.27
CA ASN A 46 21.27 1.09 -26.58
C ASN A 46 21.27 -0.43 -26.86
N GLN A 47 21.45 -1.26 -25.85
CA GLN A 47 21.34 -2.72 -25.97
C GLN A 47 19.89 -3.19 -26.19
N ILE A 48 18.92 -2.53 -25.54
CA ILE A 48 17.47 -2.76 -25.76
C ILE A 48 17.06 -2.36 -27.18
N PHE A 49 17.57 -1.25 -27.73
CA PHE A 49 17.23 -0.83 -29.09
C PHE A 49 17.97 -1.62 -30.17
N SER A 50 19.24 -1.97 -29.95
CA SER A 50 20.02 -2.78 -30.90
C SER A 50 19.45 -4.20 -31.04
N SER A 51 19.00 -4.79 -29.91
CA SER A 51 18.30 -6.08 -29.93
C SER A 51 16.90 -6.04 -30.56
N MET A 52 16.28 -4.85 -30.68
CA MET A 52 15.03 -4.66 -31.43
C MET A 52 15.27 -4.40 -32.92
N SER A 53 16.37 -3.74 -33.30
CA SER A 53 16.70 -3.48 -34.71
C SER A 53 17.22 -4.72 -35.45
N ASP A 54 17.81 -5.68 -34.75
CA ASP A 54 18.22 -6.97 -35.33
C ASP A 54 17.04 -7.92 -35.60
N ALA A 55 15.82 -7.54 -35.22
CA ALA A 55 14.59 -8.32 -35.42
C ALA A 55 13.82 -7.94 -36.71
N ILE A 56 14.49 -7.45 -37.75
CA ILE A 56 13.94 -7.45 -39.13
C ILE A 56 14.47 -8.72 -39.82
N PRO A 57 13.69 -9.81 -39.93
CA PRO A 57 14.18 -11.04 -40.50
C PRO A 57 14.17 -10.98 -42.02
N SER A 58 15.30 -11.35 -42.63
CA SER A 58 15.35 -11.92 -43.97
C SER A 58 14.54 -13.21 -44.02
N PRO A 59 13.79 -13.50 -45.12
CA PRO A 59 12.77 -14.53 -45.11
C PRO A 59 13.38 -15.90 -45.46
N SER A 60 13.81 -16.66 -44.46
CA SER A 60 13.89 -18.12 -44.56
C SER A 60 14.22 -18.76 -43.21
N GLU A 61 13.49 -19.83 -42.93
CA GLU A 61 13.70 -20.85 -41.89
C GLU A 61 12.90 -20.70 -40.59
N GLU A 62 12.09 -21.73 -40.38
CA GLU A 62 11.22 -22.01 -39.26
C GLU A 62 12.04 -22.23 -37.99
N ALA A 63 12.11 -21.23 -37.12
CA ALA A 63 12.56 -21.39 -35.75
C ALA A 63 11.47 -20.88 -34.79
N GLN A 64 11.07 -21.77 -33.88
CA GLN A 64 10.14 -21.45 -32.80
C GLN A 64 10.61 -20.21 -32.02
N PRO A 65 9.70 -19.32 -31.61
CA PRO A 65 10.08 -18.10 -30.90
C PRO A 65 10.61 -18.47 -29.53
N SER A 66 11.94 -18.47 -29.38
CA SER A 66 12.60 -18.42 -28.08
C SER A 66 12.14 -17.13 -27.39
N ARG A 67 11.17 -17.26 -26.49
CA ARG A 67 10.73 -16.17 -25.62
C ARG A 67 11.94 -15.72 -24.81
N THR A 68 12.51 -14.60 -25.21
CA THR A 68 13.60 -13.89 -24.52
C THR A 68 13.28 -13.78 -23.03
N GLY A 69 14.25 -14.06 -22.16
CA GLY A 69 14.08 -14.11 -20.70
C GLY A 69 13.45 -12.86 -20.09
N LEU A 70 13.57 -11.70 -20.74
CA LEU A 70 12.88 -10.47 -20.39
C LEU A 70 11.35 -10.54 -20.57
N SER A 71 10.85 -11.24 -21.59
CA SER A 71 9.40 -11.45 -21.79
C SER A 71 8.82 -12.40 -20.73
N ALA A 72 9.57 -13.43 -20.34
CA ALA A 72 9.20 -14.32 -19.25
C ALA A 72 9.18 -13.58 -17.89
N LEU A 73 10.22 -12.77 -17.63
CA LEU A 73 10.33 -11.95 -16.41
C LEU A 73 9.27 -10.84 -16.34
N MET A 74 9.00 -10.14 -17.44
CA MET A 74 7.90 -9.17 -17.54
C MET A 74 6.52 -9.84 -17.43
N GLY A 75 6.36 -11.05 -17.97
CA GLY A 75 5.16 -11.87 -17.80
C GLY A 75 4.96 -12.35 -16.37
N ALA A 76 6.04 -12.68 -15.66
CA ALA A 76 6.05 -13.06 -14.25
C ALA A 76 5.72 -11.86 -13.34
N LEU A 77 6.36 -10.71 -13.56
CA LEU A 77 6.05 -9.45 -12.85
C LEU A 77 4.61 -8.98 -13.09
N SER A 78 4.10 -9.11 -14.33
CA SER A 78 2.73 -8.73 -14.64
C SER A 78 1.68 -9.69 -14.06
N ARG A 79 2.05 -10.94 -13.77
CA ARG A 79 1.21 -11.90 -13.03
C ARG A 79 1.25 -11.62 -11.53
N SER A 80 2.42 -11.33 -10.97
CA SER A 80 2.60 -10.95 -9.57
C SER A 80 1.92 -9.62 -9.20
N ARG A 81 1.81 -8.66 -10.14
CA ARG A 81 1.01 -7.43 -9.95
C ARG A 81 -0.51 -7.64 -9.87
N ARG A 82 -1.01 -8.81 -10.27
CA ARG A 82 -2.39 -9.17 -9.95
C ARG A 82 -2.34 -9.68 -8.52
N VAL A 83 -2.47 -8.77 -7.57
CA VAL A 83 -2.91 -9.11 -6.21
C VAL A 83 -4.13 -9.99 -6.41
N ALA A 84 -3.98 -11.29 -6.14
CA ALA A 84 -5.06 -12.25 -6.16
C ALA A 84 -6.20 -11.65 -5.33
N ARG A 85 -7.42 -11.64 -5.85
CA ARG A 85 -8.53 -11.14 -5.05
C ARG A 85 -8.63 -12.00 -3.79
N PRO A 86 -9.01 -11.41 -2.63
CA PRO A 86 -9.35 -12.21 -1.45
C PRO A 86 -10.32 -13.33 -1.88
N GLY A 87 -9.93 -14.58 -1.64
CA GLY A 87 -10.61 -15.82 -2.00
C GLY A 87 -10.06 -16.58 -3.22
N GLU A 88 -9.05 -16.07 -3.93
CA GLU A 88 -8.48 -16.72 -5.14
C GLU A 88 -7.36 -17.72 -4.82
N ASP A 89 -6.68 -17.59 -3.67
CA ASP A 89 -5.59 -18.49 -3.25
C ASP A 89 -5.60 -18.71 -1.72
N PRO A 90 -6.04 -19.88 -1.23
CA PRO A 90 -6.13 -20.15 0.21
C PRO A 90 -4.77 -20.23 0.89
N GLU A 91 -3.70 -20.54 0.15
CA GLU A 91 -2.34 -20.61 0.70
C GLU A 91 -1.82 -19.22 1.04
N LEU A 92 -2.02 -18.26 0.13
CA LEU A 92 -1.65 -16.86 0.34
C LEU A 92 -2.43 -16.22 1.49
N GLU A 93 -3.70 -16.56 1.65
CA GLU A 93 -4.51 -16.09 2.79
C GLU A 93 -3.98 -16.62 4.12
N MET A 94 -3.66 -17.92 4.17
CA MET A 94 -3.08 -18.53 5.37
C MET A 94 -1.71 -17.91 5.72
N GLU A 95 -0.87 -17.63 4.73
CA GLU A 95 0.41 -16.93 4.96
C GLU A 95 0.21 -15.52 5.48
N LEU A 96 -0.75 -14.77 4.91
CA LEU A 96 -1.08 -13.42 5.34
C LEU A 96 -1.61 -13.42 6.77
N ASP A 97 -2.48 -14.36 7.12
CA ASP A 97 -3.00 -14.52 8.47
C ASP A 97 -1.90 -14.87 9.47
N LYS A 98 -0.98 -15.78 9.11
CA LYS A 98 0.19 -16.08 9.94
C LYS A 98 1.08 -14.87 10.16
N MET A 99 1.31 -14.06 9.12
CA MET A 99 2.08 -12.81 9.24
C MET A 99 1.35 -11.79 10.12
N ASN A 100 0.04 -11.64 9.95
CA ASN A 100 -0.77 -10.74 10.78
C ASN A 100 -0.72 -11.15 12.24
N GLU A 101 -0.87 -12.44 12.54
CA GLU A 101 -0.79 -12.98 13.89
C GLU A 101 0.59 -12.71 14.50
N ALA A 102 1.68 -12.93 13.76
CA ALA A 102 3.02 -12.61 14.23
C ALA A 102 3.20 -11.11 14.56
N ILE A 103 2.67 -10.22 13.70
CA ILE A 103 2.71 -8.77 13.92
C ILE A 103 1.88 -8.38 15.16
N ASP A 104 0.70 -8.98 15.32
CA ASP A 104 -0.21 -8.65 16.41
C ASP A 104 0.27 -9.21 17.76
N ASN A 105 0.99 -10.35 17.76
CA ASN A 105 1.54 -11.00 18.94
C ASN A 105 2.85 -10.37 19.47
N ALA A 106 3.56 -9.57 18.68
CA ALA A 106 4.78 -8.90 19.14
C ALA A 106 4.50 -8.03 20.38
N LEU A 107 5.33 -8.12 21.41
CA LEU A 107 5.13 -7.40 22.68
C LEU A 107 5.75 -6.01 22.66
N SER A 108 6.87 -5.85 21.96
CA SER A 108 7.61 -4.59 21.80
C SER A 108 7.79 -4.23 20.33
N ASP A 109 7.89 -2.92 20.07
CA ASP A 109 8.30 -2.33 18.80
C ASP A 109 9.64 -2.88 18.30
N HIS A 110 10.61 -3.06 19.19
CA HIS A 110 11.91 -3.62 18.85
C HIS A 110 11.82 -5.08 18.39
N GLU A 111 11.03 -5.89 19.10
CA GLU A 111 10.78 -7.29 18.74
C GLU A 111 10.10 -7.38 17.37
N LEU A 112 9.09 -6.55 17.12
CA LEU A 112 8.40 -6.49 15.83
C LEU A 112 9.36 -6.07 14.71
N LEU A 113 10.25 -5.11 14.97
CA LEU A 113 11.23 -4.66 13.99
C LEU A 113 12.23 -5.77 13.64
N GLN A 114 12.78 -6.47 14.66
CA GLN A 114 13.67 -7.61 14.43
C GLN A 114 12.98 -8.72 13.63
N TRP A 115 11.71 -9.00 13.94
CA TRP A 115 10.91 -9.95 13.18
C TRP A 115 10.74 -9.50 11.73
N ALA A 116 10.41 -8.23 11.50
CA ALA A 116 10.24 -7.68 10.16
C ALA A 116 11.54 -7.76 9.34
N GLU A 117 12.70 -7.48 9.94
CA GLU A 117 14.00 -7.64 9.29
C GLU A 117 14.26 -9.07 8.83
N ARG A 118 13.93 -10.06 9.66
CA ARG A 118 14.19 -11.48 9.39
C ARG A 118 13.21 -12.12 8.42
N GLU A 119 11.91 -11.84 8.57
CA GLU A 119 10.88 -12.54 7.81
C GLU A 119 10.43 -11.75 6.57
N VAL A 120 10.28 -10.43 6.71
CA VAL A 120 9.72 -9.57 5.65
C VAL A 120 10.85 -9.06 4.73
N PHE A 121 11.92 -8.51 5.29
CA PHE A 121 12.98 -7.87 4.50
C PHE A 121 14.10 -8.81 4.05
N ALA A 122 14.42 -9.87 4.81
CA ALA A 122 15.49 -10.79 4.42
C ALA A 122 15.20 -11.48 3.07
N GLN A 123 13.95 -11.84 2.81
CA GLN A 123 13.54 -12.41 1.52
C GLN A 123 13.81 -11.41 0.39
N SER A 124 13.46 -10.13 0.58
CA SER A 124 13.73 -9.04 -0.37
C SER A 124 15.22 -8.85 -0.67
N PHE A 125 16.06 -8.99 0.34
CA PHE A 125 17.51 -8.89 0.18
C PHE A 125 18.09 -10.09 -0.61
N GLN A 126 17.65 -11.31 -0.30
CA GLN A 126 18.11 -12.51 -1.00
C GLN A 126 17.72 -12.49 -2.48
N LEU A 127 16.50 -12.05 -2.81
CA LEU A 127 16.07 -11.95 -4.21
C LEU A 127 16.78 -10.84 -4.98
N ALA A 128 17.11 -9.73 -4.32
CA ALA A 128 17.94 -8.70 -4.94
C ALA A 128 19.33 -9.25 -5.30
N THR A 129 19.96 -9.94 -4.36
CA THR A 129 21.30 -10.56 -4.56
C THR A 129 21.27 -11.61 -5.67
N ALA A 130 20.22 -12.44 -5.71
CA ALA A 130 20.03 -13.44 -6.76
C ALA A 130 19.78 -12.80 -8.13
N ALA A 131 19.00 -11.72 -8.20
CA ALA A 131 18.78 -10.96 -9.44
C ALA A 131 20.07 -10.34 -9.97
N ASP A 132 20.90 -9.76 -9.09
CA ASP A 132 22.20 -9.21 -9.47
C ASP A 132 23.17 -10.30 -9.98
N ALA A 133 23.16 -11.48 -9.35
CA ALA A 133 23.97 -12.63 -9.79
C ALA A 133 23.52 -13.21 -11.16
N LEU A 134 22.22 -13.14 -11.47
CA LEU A 134 21.68 -13.50 -12.79
C LEU A 134 22.11 -12.47 -13.85
N MET A 135 22.02 -11.17 -13.54
CA MET A 135 22.39 -10.10 -14.48
C MET A 135 23.90 -10.10 -14.80
N ASN A 136 24.73 -10.52 -13.85
CA ASN A 136 26.18 -10.66 -14.06
C ASN A 136 26.58 -11.97 -14.79
N GLY A 137 25.62 -12.76 -15.29
CA GLY A 137 25.89 -13.94 -16.13
C GLY A 137 26.47 -15.16 -15.40
N SER A 138 26.52 -15.13 -14.07
CA SER A 138 27.09 -16.20 -13.23
C SER A 138 26.13 -17.35 -12.92
N ALA A 139 24.83 -17.21 -13.20
CA ALA A 139 23.82 -18.24 -12.92
C ALA A 139 23.16 -18.70 -14.22
N ARG A 140 23.36 -19.99 -14.58
CA ARG A 140 22.86 -20.62 -15.81
C ARG A 140 21.45 -21.22 -15.71
N ASP A 141 20.89 -21.33 -14.50
CA ASP A 141 19.58 -21.94 -14.26
C ASP A 141 18.50 -20.85 -14.09
N ALA A 142 18.20 -20.15 -15.17
CA ALA A 142 17.32 -18.96 -15.20
C ALA A 142 15.85 -19.27 -15.49
N ASN A 143 15.32 -20.42 -15.06
CA ASN A 143 13.93 -20.80 -15.39
C ASN A 143 12.87 -20.31 -14.40
N GLU A 144 13.26 -19.88 -13.19
CA GLU A 144 12.35 -19.28 -12.21
C GLU A 144 13.12 -18.25 -11.38
N ALA A 145 13.17 -17.00 -11.84
CA ALA A 145 13.58 -15.91 -10.97
C ALA A 145 12.59 -15.89 -9.80
N PRO A 146 13.02 -16.11 -8.54
CA PRO A 146 12.08 -16.21 -7.45
C PRO A 146 11.44 -14.84 -7.27
N LEU A 147 10.11 -14.80 -7.35
CA LEU A 147 9.33 -13.59 -7.18
C LEU A 147 9.13 -13.37 -5.68
N GLN A 148 9.21 -12.12 -5.19
CA GLN A 148 8.75 -11.83 -3.82
C GLN A 148 7.31 -12.31 -3.64
N ALA A 149 7.02 -12.82 -2.45
CA ALA A 149 5.68 -13.21 -2.05
C ALA A 149 4.72 -12.02 -2.22
N ALA A 150 3.53 -12.30 -2.78
CA ALA A 150 2.50 -11.28 -2.95
C ALA A 150 1.93 -10.74 -1.61
N THR A 151 2.27 -11.39 -0.50
CA THR A 151 2.00 -10.95 0.88
C THR A 151 2.86 -9.76 1.32
N TYR A 152 4.03 -9.54 0.70
CA TYR A 152 4.99 -8.49 1.06
C TYR A 152 4.40 -7.06 1.20
N PRO A 153 3.67 -6.51 0.20
CA PRO A 153 3.05 -5.19 0.35
C PRO A 153 2.00 -5.12 1.46
N HIS A 154 1.30 -6.22 1.73
CA HIS A 154 0.32 -6.30 2.82
C HIS A 154 1.02 -6.27 4.18
N ALA A 155 2.12 -7.01 4.32
CA ALA A 155 2.95 -7.01 5.51
C ALA A 155 3.51 -5.62 5.82
N ILE A 156 4.05 -4.89 4.82
CA ILE A 156 4.53 -3.51 5.01
C ILE A 156 3.40 -2.60 5.49
N ALA A 157 2.22 -2.66 4.88
CA ALA A 157 1.10 -1.80 5.27
C ALA A 157 0.66 -2.09 6.71
N LYS A 158 0.55 -3.38 7.09
CA LYS A 158 0.21 -3.79 8.45
C LYS A 158 1.29 -3.35 9.44
N LEU A 159 2.57 -3.52 9.14
CA LEU A 159 3.69 -3.06 9.98
C LEU A 159 3.62 -1.55 10.24
N MET A 160 3.46 -0.74 9.19
CA MET A 160 3.33 0.72 9.33
C MET A 160 2.14 1.09 10.23
N ARG A 161 0.99 0.44 10.03
CA ARG A 161 -0.19 0.63 10.86
C ARG A 161 0.07 0.27 12.32
N THR A 162 0.70 -0.88 12.58
CA THR A 162 0.98 -1.34 13.94
C THR A 162 1.96 -0.42 14.66
N PHE A 163 3.03 0.05 13.99
CA PHE A 163 3.94 1.04 14.59
C PHE A 163 3.24 2.36 14.94
N ARG A 164 2.36 2.85 14.05
CA ARG A 164 1.58 4.06 14.30
C ARG A 164 0.54 3.88 15.42
N ASP A 165 -0.26 2.82 15.37
CA ASP A 165 -1.47 2.69 16.20
C ASP A 165 -1.20 1.96 17.52
N LYS A 166 -0.45 0.85 17.48
CA LYS A 166 -0.16 0.01 18.67
C LYS A 166 1.00 0.58 19.49
N TYR A 167 2.11 0.90 18.83
CA TYR A 167 3.32 1.39 19.51
C TYR A 167 3.42 2.91 19.60
N ARG A 168 2.53 3.63 18.90
CA ARG A 168 2.49 5.11 18.88
C ARG A 168 3.81 5.75 18.42
N ASP A 169 4.55 5.06 17.56
CA ASP A 169 5.77 5.57 16.93
C ASP A 169 5.55 5.77 15.42
N PRO A 170 5.11 6.98 15.01
CA PRO A 170 4.93 7.30 13.60
C PRO A 170 6.27 7.49 12.87
N HIS A 171 7.38 7.75 13.55
CA HIS A 171 8.69 7.86 12.91
C HIS A 171 9.17 6.50 12.45
N LEU A 172 8.99 5.47 13.28
CA LEU A 172 9.32 4.10 12.92
C LEU A 172 8.44 3.60 11.76
N ALA A 173 7.16 3.94 11.75
CA ALA A 173 6.28 3.65 10.61
C ALA A 173 6.81 4.26 9.29
N LEU A 174 7.29 5.52 9.31
CA LEU A 174 7.93 6.15 8.15
C LEU A 174 9.27 5.49 7.78
N ALA A 175 10.07 5.10 8.78
CA ALA A 175 11.34 4.43 8.58
C ALA A 175 11.18 3.07 7.88
N VAL A 176 10.16 2.29 8.26
CA VAL A 176 9.82 1.01 7.61
C VAL A 176 9.53 1.20 6.12
N PHE A 177 8.74 2.20 5.75
CA PHE A 177 8.47 2.50 4.34
C PHE A 177 9.73 2.96 3.61
N SER A 178 10.52 3.83 4.24
CA SER A 178 11.78 4.31 3.66
C SER A 178 12.76 3.15 3.42
N HIS A 179 12.85 2.22 4.37
CA HIS A 179 13.68 1.03 4.29
C HIS A 179 13.24 0.12 3.14
N ALA A 180 11.94 -0.19 3.04
CA ALA A 180 11.38 -0.98 1.94
C ALA A 180 11.70 -0.36 0.57
N ARG A 181 11.67 0.97 0.46
CA ARG A 181 12.02 1.70 -0.76
C ARG A 181 13.51 1.65 -1.10
N SER A 182 14.39 1.77 -0.11
CA SER A 182 15.84 1.82 -0.34
C SER A 182 16.51 0.45 -0.41
N LEU A 183 15.83 -0.62 0.01
CA LEU A 183 16.42 -1.95 0.12
C LEU A 183 16.86 -2.52 -1.24
N SER A 184 15.97 -2.46 -2.23
CA SER A 184 16.28 -2.83 -3.61
C SER A 184 15.22 -2.29 -4.56
N THR A 185 15.54 -2.17 -5.84
CA THR A 185 14.55 -1.80 -6.87
C THR A 185 13.39 -2.79 -6.90
N TYR A 186 13.67 -4.08 -6.66
CA TYR A 186 12.64 -5.12 -6.61
C TYR A 186 11.70 -4.92 -5.41
N SER A 187 12.28 -4.69 -4.22
CA SER A 187 11.54 -4.38 -2.99
C SER A 187 10.66 -3.15 -3.17
N TYR A 188 11.16 -2.11 -3.84
CA TYR A 188 10.37 -0.93 -4.15
C TYR A 188 9.18 -1.23 -5.06
N VAL A 189 9.40 -1.94 -6.18
CA VAL A 189 8.35 -2.21 -7.17
C VAL A 189 7.26 -3.13 -6.62
N MET A 190 7.63 -4.08 -5.76
CA MET A 190 6.70 -5.08 -5.20
C MET A 190 6.11 -4.66 -3.86
N GLY A 191 6.86 -3.94 -3.02
CA GLY A 191 6.45 -3.51 -1.69
C GLY A 191 5.71 -2.18 -1.68
N CYS A 192 6.19 -1.17 -2.42
CA CYS A 192 5.58 0.16 -2.42
C CYS A 192 4.37 0.21 -3.37
N THR A 193 3.29 -0.44 -2.96
CA THR A 193 1.99 -0.46 -3.65
C THR A 193 0.97 0.43 -2.94
N THR A 194 -0.27 0.46 -3.42
CA THR A 194 -1.36 1.31 -2.90
C THR A 194 -1.55 1.17 -1.39
N GLY A 195 -1.45 -0.04 -0.83
CA GLY A 195 -1.64 -0.29 0.60
C GLY A 195 -0.65 0.50 1.47
N PRO A 196 0.67 0.26 1.33
CA PRO A 196 1.69 1.01 2.05
C PRO A 196 1.65 2.52 1.80
N TYR A 197 1.35 2.97 0.56
CA TYR A 197 1.18 4.40 0.30
C TYR A 197 0.00 5.00 1.06
N ASN A 198 -1.13 4.29 1.19
CA ASN A 198 -2.26 4.77 1.99
C ASN A 198 -1.86 4.95 3.46
N GLU A 199 -1.09 4.03 4.03
CA GLU A 199 -0.57 4.15 5.40
C GLU A 199 0.47 5.28 5.52
N LEU A 200 1.29 5.51 4.50
CA LEU A 200 2.23 6.64 4.43
C LEU A 200 1.49 7.99 4.45
N LEU A 201 0.47 8.14 3.61
CA LEU A 201 -0.35 9.36 3.55
C LEU A 201 -1.06 9.60 4.88
N GLN A 202 -1.65 8.55 5.45
CA GLN A 202 -2.33 8.61 6.74
C GLN A 202 -1.36 9.03 7.86
N THR A 203 -0.19 8.40 7.94
CA THR A 203 0.83 8.72 8.97
C THR A 203 1.35 10.15 8.84
N ARG A 204 1.64 10.62 7.62
CA ARG A 204 2.10 12.00 7.38
C ARG A 204 1.05 13.04 7.78
N TRP A 205 -0.23 12.74 7.55
CA TRP A 205 -1.29 13.68 7.87
C TRP A 205 -1.70 13.64 9.34
N GLU A 206 -2.05 12.48 9.88
CA GLU A 206 -2.57 12.35 11.24
C GLU A 206 -1.54 12.73 12.30
N CYS A 207 -0.27 12.34 12.11
CA CYS A 207 0.77 12.54 13.11
C CYS A 207 1.56 13.84 12.91
N PHE A 208 1.84 14.24 11.66
CA PHE A 208 2.72 15.37 11.37
C PHE A 208 2.02 16.58 10.76
N ARG A 209 0.76 16.45 10.31
CA ARG A 209 0.02 17.49 9.58
C ARG A 209 0.80 18.02 8.37
N ASP A 210 1.61 17.16 7.75
CA ASP A 210 2.51 17.55 6.67
C ASP A 210 1.83 17.41 5.30
N LEU A 211 1.17 18.48 4.86
CA LEU A 211 0.54 18.51 3.53
C LEU A 211 1.58 18.41 2.40
N ARG A 212 2.79 18.94 2.60
CA ARG A 212 3.84 18.88 1.59
C ARG A 212 4.31 17.45 1.40
N GLY A 213 4.50 16.73 2.50
CA GLY A 213 4.81 15.32 2.48
C GLY A 213 3.72 14.47 1.85
N VAL A 214 2.44 14.81 2.06
CA VAL A 214 1.30 14.16 1.38
C VAL A 214 1.35 14.40 -0.13
N TYR A 215 1.60 15.64 -0.56
CA TYR A 215 1.75 15.99 -1.98
C TYR A 215 2.86 15.16 -2.65
N GLU A 216 4.04 15.09 -2.03
CA GLU A 216 5.18 14.36 -2.56
C GLU A 216 4.90 12.86 -2.68
N ALA A 217 4.21 12.26 -1.70
CA ALA A 217 3.81 10.86 -1.75
C ALA A 217 2.79 10.59 -2.87
N ILE A 218 1.79 11.47 -3.07
CA ILE A 218 0.81 11.32 -4.17
C ILE A 218 1.50 11.52 -5.53
N GLN A 219 2.45 12.44 -5.63
CA GLN A 219 3.25 12.64 -6.82
C GLN A 219 4.13 11.42 -7.12
N GLU A 220 4.72 10.80 -6.10
CA GLU A 220 5.48 9.55 -6.22
C GLU A 220 4.58 8.42 -6.74
N MET A 221 3.37 8.25 -6.17
CA MET A 221 2.38 7.29 -6.68
C MET A 221 2.03 7.53 -8.14
N ALA A 222 1.81 8.80 -8.54
CA ALA A 222 1.47 9.18 -9.91
C ALA A 222 2.61 8.94 -10.90
N THR A 223 3.86 9.19 -10.48
CA THR A 223 5.08 8.96 -11.27
C THR A 223 5.28 7.47 -11.51
N ASN A 224 5.11 6.66 -10.47
CA ASN A 224 5.28 5.21 -10.51
C ASN A 224 4.06 4.44 -11.07
N LYS A 225 3.01 5.16 -11.47
CA LYS A 225 1.75 4.58 -11.96
C LYS A 225 1.12 3.61 -10.95
N VAL A 226 1.30 3.87 -9.66
CA VAL A 226 0.62 3.14 -8.59
C VAL A 226 -0.85 3.52 -8.65
N ARG A 227 -1.71 2.50 -8.68
CA ARG A 227 -3.17 2.71 -8.73
C ARG A 227 -3.63 3.37 -7.43
N ARG A 228 -4.48 4.38 -7.55
CA ARG A 228 -5.17 4.99 -6.41
C ARG A 228 -6.47 4.23 -6.16
N ASP A 229 -6.75 3.89 -4.92
CA ASP A 229 -7.98 3.22 -4.53
C ASP A 229 -8.98 4.22 -3.92
N ASP A 230 -10.19 3.74 -3.64
CA ASP A 230 -11.23 4.57 -3.02
C ASP A 230 -10.80 5.04 -1.62
N ARG A 231 -9.91 4.27 -0.94
CA ARG A 231 -9.32 4.67 0.33
C ARG A 231 -8.35 5.85 0.17
N THR A 232 -7.50 5.87 -0.85
CA THR A 232 -6.63 7.03 -1.16
C THR A 232 -7.49 8.27 -1.38
N ARG A 233 -8.61 8.12 -2.11
CA ARG A 233 -9.56 9.23 -2.35
C ARG A 233 -10.23 9.69 -1.05
N ALA A 234 -10.71 8.76 -0.21
CA ALA A 234 -11.34 9.09 1.06
C ALA A 234 -10.37 9.82 2.02
N LEU A 235 -9.12 9.34 2.11
CA LEU A 235 -8.07 10.01 2.88
C LEU A 235 -7.84 11.43 2.36
N TRP A 236 -7.72 11.60 1.05
CA TRP A 236 -7.56 12.92 0.43
C TRP A 236 -8.73 13.85 0.73
N GLU A 237 -9.97 13.39 0.59
CA GLU A 237 -11.16 14.20 0.90
C GLU A 237 -11.23 14.60 2.38
N ASN A 238 -10.70 13.76 3.29
CA ASN A 238 -10.60 14.12 4.68
C ASN A 238 -9.55 15.23 4.90
N ILE A 239 -8.35 15.05 4.34
CA ILE A 239 -7.27 16.04 4.39
C ILE A 239 -7.75 17.39 3.84
N ARG A 240 -8.41 17.38 2.68
CA ARG A 240 -8.94 18.57 2.04
C ARG A 240 -9.94 19.31 2.95
N ARG A 241 -10.85 18.60 3.61
CA ARG A 241 -11.82 19.21 4.53
C ARG A 241 -11.13 19.82 5.73
N GLU A 242 -10.23 19.09 6.37
CA GLU A 242 -9.52 19.55 7.56
C GLU A 242 -8.64 20.77 7.25
N VAL A 243 -7.92 20.74 6.12
CA VAL A 243 -7.15 21.89 5.66
C VAL A 243 -8.08 23.06 5.33
N GLY A 244 -9.19 22.82 4.63
CA GLY A 244 -10.16 23.87 4.28
C GLY A 244 -10.81 24.54 5.51
N SER A 245 -10.98 23.80 6.61
CA SER A 245 -11.44 24.34 7.89
C SER A 245 -10.38 25.13 8.66
N SER A 246 -9.10 24.81 8.47
CA SER A 246 -7.99 25.40 9.25
C SER A 246 -7.19 26.48 8.50
N ALA A 247 -7.24 26.51 7.18
CA ALA A 247 -6.35 27.34 6.37
C ALA A 247 -6.95 28.73 6.13
N THR A 248 -6.08 29.76 6.24
CA THR A 248 -6.46 31.09 5.80
C THR A 248 -6.25 31.22 4.28
N PRO A 249 -7.07 32.01 3.54
CA PRO A 249 -7.05 32.06 2.08
C PRO A 249 -5.71 32.42 1.42
N ASN A 250 -4.72 32.93 2.16
CA ASN A 250 -3.48 33.50 1.61
C ASN A 250 -2.23 32.60 1.71
N ASP A 251 -2.35 31.36 2.20
CA ASP A 251 -1.17 30.58 2.61
C ASP A 251 -0.47 29.80 1.46
N GLY A 252 -0.84 29.97 0.19
CA GLY A 252 -0.32 29.16 -0.94
C GLY A 252 -0.64 27.66 -0.86
N LEU A 253 -1.30 27.26 0.23
CA LEU A 253 -1.75 25.91 0.54
C LEU A 253 -2.82 25.44 -0.45
N PHE A 254 -3.69 26.35 -0.87
CA PHE A 254 -4.72 26.10 -1.87
C PHE A 254 -4.15 25.70 -3.23
N ASP A 255 -2.97 26.21 -3.61
CA ASP A 255 -2.29 25.79 -4.84
C ASP A 255 -1.83 24.34 -4.75
N ILE A 256 -1.30 23.94 -3.59
CA ILE A 256 -0.92 22.55 -3.32
C ILE A 256 -2.17 21.67 -3.34
N LEU A 257 -3.26 22.08 -2.69
CA LEU A 257 -4.52 21.34 -2.70
C LEU A 257 -5.06 21.15 -4.11
N GLY A 258 -5.09 22.21 -4.94
CA GLY A 258 -5.55 22.14 -6.32
C GLY A 258 -4.69 21.21 -7.19
N ARG A 259 -3.38 21.16 -6.96
CA ARG A 259 -2.49 20.21 -7.64
C ARG A 259 -2.75 18.77 -7.21
N ILE A 260 -2.99 18.52 -5.91
CA ILE A 260 -3.34 17.19 -5.43
C ILE A 260 -4.68 16.74 -6.00
N ASP A 261 -5.70 17.61 -5.99
CA ASP A 261 -7.02 17.36 -6.60
C ASP A 261 -6.89 16.96 -8.07
N GLN A 262 -6.03 17.65 -8.82
CA GLN A 262 -5.78 17.32 -10.21
C GLN A 262 -5.14 15.93 -10.37
N MET A 263 -4.31 15.51 -9.43
CA MET A 263 -3.69 14.19 -9.45
C MET A 263 -4.65 13.09 -8.99
N VAL A 264 -5.46 13.33 -7.96
CA VAL A 264 -6.37 12.35 -7.35
C VAL A 264 -7.69 12.22 -8.13
N GLY A 265 -8.20 13.31 -8.71
CA GLY A 265 -9.46 13.34 -9.45
C GLY A 265 -9.37 12.83 -10.90
N LYS A 266 -8.16 12.76 -11.48
CA LYS A 266 -7.94 12.24 -12.85
C LYS A 266 -7.77 10.71 -12.89
N ASP A 267 -8.55 9.95 -12.11
CA ASP A 267 -8.66 8.54 -12.44
C ASP A 267 -9.37 8.43 -13.78
N PRO A 268 -8.75 7.82 -14.82
CA PRO A 268 -9.45 7.64 -16.07
C PRO A 268 -10.74 6.88 -15.76
N PRO A 269 -11.89 7.29 -16.31
CA PRO A 269 -13.14 6.57 -16.10
C PRO A 269 -12.83 5.11 -16.38
N ARG A 270 -13.12 4.26 -15.39
CA ARG A 270 -12.91 2.82 -15.46
C ARG A 270 -13.62 2.40 -16.75
N LYS A 271 -12.84 2.23 -17.83
CA LYS A 271 -13.34 1.61 -19.05
C LYS A 271 -13.64 0.20 -18.59
N GLU A 272 -14.88 -0.01 -18.13
CA GLU A 272 -15.47 -1.33 -18.14
C GLU A 272 -15.05 -1.90 -19.48
N ARG A 273 -14.27 -2.98 -19.42
CA ARG A 273 -13.99 -3.75 -20.61
C ARG A 273 -15.36 -4.18 -21.08
N PHE A 274 -15.95 -3.39 -21.96
CA PHE A 274 -17.03 -3.80 -22.83
C PHE A 274 -16.46 -5.03 -23.51
N ILE A 275 -16.86 -6.18 -23.00
CA ILE A 275 -16.76 -7.42 -23.72
C ILE A 275 -17.53 -7.15 -25.00
N ARG A 276 -16.75 -7.04 -26.06
CA ARG A 276 -17.12 -6.70 -27.43
C ARG A 276 -18.34 -7.55 -27.82
N GLY A 277 -19.49 -6.92 -28.06
CA GLY A 277 -20.53 -7.51 -28.91
C GLY A 277 -21.96 -7.65 -28.40
N GLU A 278 -22.35 -7.22 -27.19
CA GLU A 278 -23.78 -7.24 -26.83
C GLU A 278 -24.45 -5.86 -26.95
N PRO A 279 -25.49 -5.70 -27.81
CA PRO A 279 -26.26 -4.46 -27.90
C PRO A 279 -27.04 -4.20 -26.61
N VAL A 280 -27.03 -2.94 -26.19
CA VAL A 280 -27.55 -2.41 -24.91
C VAL A 280 -29.02 -2.78 -24.64
N GLU A 281 -29.82 -3.04 -25.68
CA GLU A 281 -31.24 -3.39 -25.54
C GLU A 281 -31.51 -4.74 -24.84
N LYS A 282 -30.55 -5.68 -24.78
CA LYS A 282 -30.77 -6.98 -24.12
C LYS A 282 -30.52 -6.97 -22.61
N ARG A 283 -29.90 -5.92 -22.04
CA ARG A 283 -29.61 -5.86 -20.59
C ARG A 283 -30.85 -5.56 -19.73
N PHE A 284 -31.77 -4.72 -20.20
CA PHE A 284 -33.04 -4.47 -19.48
C PHE A 284 -33.98 -5.68 -19.42
N GLY A 285 -33.75 -6.71 -20.25
CA GLY A 285 -34.48 -7.97 -20.21
C GLY A 285 -33.91 -9.01 -19.24
N ARG A 286 -32.62 -8.97 -18.92
CA ARG A 286 -31.95 -9.96 -18.05
C ARG A 286 -32.02 -9.60 -16.56
N GLU A 287 -31.99 -8.32 -16.22
CA GLU A 287 -32.20 -7.82 -14.85
C GLU A 287 -33.57 -8.28 -14.29
N LYS A 288 -34.61 -8.27 -15.14
CA LYS A 288 -35.96 -8.73 -14.78
C LYS A 288 -36.08 -10.26 -14.61
N ARG A 289 -35.15 -11.05 -15.13
CA ARG A 289 -35.14 -12.52 -14.95
C ARG A 289 -34.44 -12.94 -13.66
N ILE A 290 -33.37 -12.25 -13.24
CA ILE A 290 -32.70 -12.54 -11.97
C ILE A 290 -33.56 -12.06 -10.78
N SER A 291 -34.33 -10.98 -10.94
CA SER A 291 -35.29 -10.53 -9.91
C SER A 291 -36.45 -11.50 -9.63
N ARG A 292 -36.71 -12.49 -10.50
CA ARG A 292 -37.77 -13.49 -10.28
C ARG A 292 -37.30 -14.74 -9.54
N HIS A 293 -36.00 -14.96 -9.38
CA HIS A 293 -35.46 -16.10 -8.62
C HIS A 293 -35.03 -15.76 -7.19
N LYS A 294 -35.17 -14.50 -6.77
CA LYS A 294 -34.87 -14.03 -5.41
C LYS A 294 -36.15 -13.78 -4.59
N ARG A 295 -37.15 -14.65 -4.74
CA ARG A 295 -38.41 -14.64 -3.95
C ARG A 295 -38.56 -15.83 -2.99
N TYR A 296 -37.52 -16.63 -2.81
CA TYR A 296 -37.43 -17.59 -1.72
C TYR A 296 -36.07 -17.40 -1.02
N GLY A 297 -36.11 -16.95 0.23
CA GLY A 297 -34.92 -16.85 1.07
C GLY A 297 -34.47 -15.42 1.38
N ASP A 298 -35.33 -14.60 1.99
CA ASP A 298 -34.86 -13.51 2.86
C ASP A 298 -35.80 -13.32 4.06
N ASP A 299 -35.97 -14.39 4.84
CA ASP A 299 -36.69 -14.42 6.12
C ASP A 299 -35.78 -14.04 7.31
N ARG A 300 -34.67 -13.33 7.09
CA ARG A 300 -33.78 -12.90 8.19
C ARG A 300 -34.33 -11.74 9.03
N ASN A 301 -35.37 -11.06 8.55
CA ASN A 301 -35.98 -9.91 9.24
C ASN A 301 -37.44 -10.15 9.67
N ALA A 302 -37.95 -11.39 9.58
CA ALA A 302 -39.33 -11.72 9.93
C ALA A 302 -39.66 -11.44 11.41
N TRP A 303 -38.67 -11.51 12.31
CA TRP A 303 -38.81 -11.21 13.74
C TRP A 303 -39.12 -9.72 14.05
N ARG A 304 -38.96 -8.81 13.07
CA ARG A 304 -39.26 -7.37 13.26
C ARG A 304 -40.69 -6.97 12.92
N ASN A 305 -41.47 -7.86 12.30
CA ASN A 305 -42.86 -7.58 11.95
C ASN A 305 -43.80 -8.47 12.79
N PRO A 306 -44.41 -7.93 13.86
CA PRO A 306 -45.28 -8.72 14.73
C PRO A 306 -46.51 -9.29 14.01
N GLY A 307 -46.98 -8.64 12.94
CA GLY A 307 -48.14 -9.10 12.15
C GLY A 307 -47.89 -10.33 11.27
N VAL A 308 -46.63 -10.78 11.10
CA VAL A 308 -46.31 -12.00 10.33
C VAL A 308 -46.27 -13.25 11.24
N LEU A 309 -46.11 -13.07 12.56
CA LEU A 309 -46.14 -14.19 13.51
C LEU A 309 -47.57 -14.69 13.81
N GLU A 310 -48.56 -13.79 13.85
CA GLU A 310 -49.95 -14.16 14.16
C GLU A 310 -50.61 -15.06 13.10
N SER A 311 -50.09 -15.06 11.87
CA SER A 311 -50.60 -15.95 10.81
C SER A 311 -50.05 -17.38 10.89
N ARG A 312 -49.00 -17.62 11.68
CA ARG A 312 -48.34 -18.94 11.78
C ARG A 312 -48.86 -19.79 12.94
N GLU A 313 -49.55 -19.18 13.91
CA GLU A 313 -50.21 -19.90 15.01
C GLU A 313 -51.47 -20.67 14.57
N GLN A 314 -52.01 -20.36 13.39
CA GLN A 314 -53.12 -21.13 12.80
C GLN A 314 -52.68 -22.43 12.10
N GLU A 315 -51.36 -22.63 11.89
CA GLU A 315 -50.82 -23.85 11.28
C GLU A 315 -50.36 -24.90 12.30
N GLY A 316 -51.08 -25.05 13.43
CA GLY A 316 -51.02 -26.25 14.29
C GLY A 316 -49.67 -26.67 14.89
N LEU A 317 -48.61 -25.89 14.70
CA LEU A 317 -47.26 -26.16 15.19
C LEU A 317 -46.99 -25.31 16.43
N GLY A 318 -47.75 -25.58 17.49
CA GLY A 318 -47.52 -25.02 18.81
C GLY A 318 -46.20 -25.54 19.39
N PHE A 319 -45.27 -24.64 19.68
CA PHE A 319 -44.03 -24.94 20.41
C PHE A 319 -44.39 -25.15 21.90
N GLY A 320 -44.71 -26.38 22.30
CA GLY A 320 -45.11 -26.59 23.69
C GLY A 320 -45.58 -27.96 24.14
N GLU A 321 -44.99 -29.07 23.68
CA GLU A 321 -45.10 -30.36 24.38
C GLU A 321 -43.76 -31.10 24.25
N TRP A 322 -42.82 -30.81 25.15
CA TRP A 322 -41.71 -31.70 25.40
C TRP A 322 -42.10 -32.58 26.59
N GLU A 323 -42.39 -33.85 26.32
CA GLU A 323 -42.62 -34.87 27.34
C GLU A 323 -41.46 -34.84 28.34
N ARG A 324 -41.76 -34.55 29.61
CA ARG A 324 -40.77 -34.65 30.67
C ARG A 324 -40.53 -36.14 30.96
N PRO A 325 -39.27 -36.61 31.03
CA PRO A 325 -39.00 -37.98 31.45
C PRO A 325 -39.42 -38.16 32.91
N LEU A 326 -40.11 -39.27 33.18
CA LEU A 326 -40.56 -39.69 34.50
C LEU A 326 -39.36 -39.84 35.45
N PRO A 327 -39.48 -39.39 36.71
CA PRO A 327 -38.42 -39.61 37.70
C PRO A 327 -38.28 -41.10 37.99
N ALA A 328 -37.05 -41.60 37.91
CA ALA A 328 -36.70 -42.96 38.29
C ALA A 328 -36.94 -43.13 39.80
N GLU A 329 -37.72 -44.14 40.15
CA GLU A 329 -37.92 -44.56 41.53
C GLU A 329 -36.60 -45.07 42.12
N GLU A 330 -36.07 -44.36 43.12
CA GLU A 330 -35.11 -44.93 44.06
C GLU A 330 -35.83 -46.00 44.89
N SER A 331 -35.58 -47.26 44.54
CA SER A 331 -35.92 -48.41 45.38
C SER A 331 -34.78 -48.65 46.37
N ALA A 332 -35.17 -48.73 47.64
CA ALA A 332 -34.37 -49.11 48.79
C ALA A 332 -33.82 -50.55 48.72
#